data_AF-A0A0W4ZDT3-F1
#
_entry.id   AF-A0A0W4ZDT3-F1
#
_cell.length_a   1.000
_cell.length_b   1.000
_cell.length_c   1.000
_cell.angle_alpha   90.00
_cell.angle_beta   90.00
_cell.angle_gamma   90.00
#
_symmetry.space_group_name_H-M   'P 1'
#
loop_
_entity.id
_entity.type
_entity.pdbx_description
1 polymer ?
#
loop_
_entity_poly.entity_id
_entity_poly.type
_entity_poly.pdbx_seq_one_letter_code
_entity_poly.pdbx_strand_id
1 'polypeptide(L)'
;MVFLVIFVCLFRCLILFISFHGPLLYEAKVLSAELREPEDGGENAEKEPHLRVHYKGWKSTWDEWVPEDRALKWTEENLATQRELRMAALAAQKKTGKKSSGRSSESADGPSHSRGQKRLRDVDLEKEEDFIAKPEINIAIPDALKAQLVDDWENITKNQQLVSLPRSPTVTEILQNYKNSVSSTQKKRFSNADADIFEEVISGIKLYFDRCLGNILLYRFERQQYSDIRKTYKDKEMSDIYGAEHLLRLFVSLPELIAHTNMDHQSIQILKNYIKEFLKFLTKNQSEYFLKVYENASPNYQSLARCI
;
A
#
# COMPACT_ATOMS: atom_id res chain seq x y z
N MET A 1 23.50 -2.31 -23.22
CA MET A 1 23.30 -3.77 -23.16
C MET A 1 24.00 -4.40 -21.96
N VAL A 2 25.31 -4.21 -21.72
CA VAL A 2 25.98 -4.69 -20.48
C VAL A 2 25.56 -3.90 -19.22
N PHE A 3 25.15 -2.64 -19.38
CA PHE A 3 24.72 -1.78 -18.27
C PHE A 3 23.38 -2.16 -17.64
N LEU A 4 22.44 -2.79 -18.36
CA LEU A 4 21.13 -3.13 -17.81
C LEU A 4 21.21 -4.37 -16.90
N VAL A 5 22.02 -5.35 -17.30
CA VAL A 5 22.23 -6.60 -16.53
C VAL A 5 23.01 -6.34 -15.24
N ILE A 6 24.02 -5.45 -15.26
CA ILE A 6 24.79 -5.08 -14.07
C ILE A 6 23.96 -4.23 -13.09
N PHE A 7 23.08 -3.34 -13.58
CA PHE A 7 22.25 -2.51 -12.70
C PHE A 7 21.14 -3.31 -11.99
N VAL A 8 20.58 -4.33 -12.65
CA VAL A 8 19.56 -5.22 -12.07
C VAL A 8 20.15 -6.17 -11.01
N CYS A 9 21.42 -6.56 -11.14
CA CYS A 9 22.09 -7.42 -10.14
C CYS A 9 22.61 -6.67 -8.91
N LEU A 10 23.00 -5.39 -9.02
CA LEU A 10 23.58 -4.63 -7.89
C LEU A 10 22.56 -3.85 -7.07
N PHE A 11 21.45 -3.44 -7.69
CA PHE A 11 20.34 -2.82 -6.99
C PHE A 11 19.14 -3.74 -7.05
N ARG A 12 18.76 -4.28 -5.89
CA ARG A 12 17.49 -4.98 -5.65
C ARG A 12 16.31 -3.98 -5.74
N CYS A 13 16.24 -3.23 -6.84
CA CYS A 13 15.43 -2.04 -7.03
C CYS A 13 14.23 -2.36 -7.92
N LEU A 14 13.04 -2.36 -7.31
CA LEU A 14 12.00 -1.31 -7.42
C LEU A 14 11.90 -0.46 -8.71
N ILE A 15 12.42 -0.90 -9.85
CA ILE A 15 12.18 -0.22 -11.13
C ILE A 15 10.78 -0.61 -11.58
N LEU A 16 9.88 0.37 -11.56
CA LEU A 16 8.55 0.28 -12.15
C LEU A 16 8.72 0.27 -13.68
N PHE A 17 8.11 -0.71 -14.33
CA PHE A 17 8.05 -0.83 -15.79
C PHE A 17 6.66 -1.36 -16.18
N ILE A 18 6.36 -1.41 -17.47
CA ILE A 18 5.09 -1.95 -17.96
C ILE A 18 5.34 -3.16 -18.86
N SER A 19 4.66 -4.26 -18.58
CA SER A 19 4.86 -5.53 -19.28
C SER A 19 3.58 -5.99 -19.96
N PHE A 20 3.71 -6.60 -21.12
CA PHE A 20 2.59 -7.28 -21.76
C PHE A 20 2.22 -8.52 -20.96
N HIS A 21 0.93 -8.71 -20.67
CA HIS A 21 0.35 -9.99 -20.30
C HIS A 21 -0.86 -10.25 -21.20
N GLY A 22 -0.74 -11.20 -22.12
CA GLY A 22 -1.71 -11.33 -23.21
C GLY A 22 -1.73 -10.07 -24.10
N PRO A 23 -2.91 -9.55 -24.50
CA PRO A 23 -3.01 -8.41 -25.41
C PRO A 23 -2.88 -7.04 -24.73
N LEU A 24 -2.72 -6.99 -23.40
CA LEU A 24 -2.75 -5.76 -22.61
C LEU A 24 -1.44 -5.52 -21.87
N LEU A 25 -1.18 -4.24 -21.57
CA LEU A 25 -0.04 -3.76 -20.79
C LEU A 25 -0.42 -3.55 -19.33
N TYR A 26 0.41 -4.05 -18.42
CA TYR A 26 0.22 -3.96 -16.98
C TYR A 26 1.46 -3.38 -16.29
N GLU A 27 1.24 -2.66 -15.20
CA GLU A 27 2.33 -2.19 -14.33
C GLU A 27 2.99 -3.39 -13.66
N ALA A 28 4.32 -3.43 -13.65
CA ALA A 28 5.04 -4.57 -13.11
C ALA A 28 6.37 -4.17 -12.45
N LYS A 29 6.90 -5.10 -11.64
CA LYS A 29 8.19 -5.01 -10.96
C LYS A 29 9.07 -6.19 -11.32
N VAL A 30 10.34 -5.94 -11.58
CA VAL A 30 11.31 -6.99 -11.89
C VAL A 30 11.75 -7.61 -10.56
N LEU A 31 11.55 -8.92 -10.43
CA LEU A 31 11.99 -9.69 -9.28
C LEU A 31 13.40 -10.26 -9.48
N SER A 32 13.70 -10.72 -10.69
CA SER A 32 14.99 -11.33 -11.07
C SER A 32 15.22 -11.18 -12.57
N ALA A 33 16.48 -11.26 -12.99
CA ALA A 33 16.87 -11.31 -14.40
C ALA A 33 17.88 -12.44 -14.61
N GLU A 34 17.65 -13.27 -15.63
CA GLU A 34 18.49 -14.42 -15.98
C GLU A 34 18.73 -14.45 -17.49
N LEU A 35 19.92 -14.87 -17.91
CA LEU A 35 20.21 -15.16 -19.31
C LEU A 35 19.89 -16.63 -19.57
N ARG A 36 18.93 -16.92 -20.44
CA ARG A 36 18.51 -18.28 -20.79
C ARG A 36 18.91 -18.64 -22.21
N GLU A 37 19.14 -19.93 -22.43
CA GLU A 37 19.37 -20.46 -23.77
C GLU A 37 18.02 -20.52 -24.50
N PRO A 38 17.94 -20.06 -25.76
CA PRO A 38 16.71 -20.10 -26.53
C PRO A 38 16.26 -21.55 -26.78
N GLU A 39 14.96 -21.83 -26.62
CA GLU A 39 14.39 -23.19 -26.74
C GLU A 39 14.62 -23.84 -28.12
N ASP A 40 14.84 -23.04 -29.17
CA ASP A 40 15.02 -23.49 -30.56
C ASP A 40 16.47 -23.38 -31.09
N GLY A 41 17.45 -23.09 -30.22
CA GLY A 41 18.84 -22.85 -30.60
C GLY A 41 19.74 -24.08 -30.46
N GLY A 42 20.38 -24.51 -31.55
CA GLY A 42 21.50 -25.47 -31.49
C GLY A 42 22.70 -24.93 -30.67
N GLU A 43 23.70 -25.78 -30.41
CA GLU A 43 24.82 -25.64 -29.44
C GLU A 43 25.66 -24.33 -29.48
N ASN A 44 25.33 -23.33 -30.31
CA ASN A 44 25.94 -22.00 -30.39
C ASN A 44 24.94 -20.82 -30.31
N ALA A 45 23.79 -20.99 -29.66
CA ALA A 45 22.80 -19.91 -29.56
C ALA A 45 23.16 -18.86 -28.49
N GLU A 46 23.04 -17.58 -28.83
CA GLU A 46 23.27 -16.47 -27.88
C GLU A 46 22.19 -16.51 -26.77
N LYS A 47 22.62 -16.34 -25.52
CA LYS A 47 21.72 -16.38 -24.36
C LYS A 47 20.85 -15.12 -24.32
N GLU A 48 19.53 -15.31 -24.25
CA GLU A 48 18.55 -14.23 -24.25
C GLU A 48 18.17 -13.80 -22.82
N PRO A 49 18.11 -12.48 -22.55
CA PRO A 49 17.71 -11.97 -21.24
C PRO A 49 16.22 -12.19 -20.98
N HIS A 50 15.95 -12.89 -19.89
CA HIS A 50 14.61 -13.12 -19.36
C HIS A 50 14.47 -12.43 -18.00
N LEU A 51 13.33 -11.78 -17.82
CA LEU A 51 12.97 -11.06 -16.61
C LEU A 51 11.87 -11.82 -15.89
N ARG A 52 12.02 -12.04 -14.58
CA ARG A 52 10.94 -12.52 -13.74
C ARG A 52 10.12 -11.34 -13.29
N VAL A 53 8.84 -11.34 -13.66
CA VAL A 53 7.98 -10.17 -13.56
C VAL A 53 6.86 -10.44 -12.56
N HIS A 54 6.64 -9.48 -11.67
CA HIS A 54 5.48 -9.44 -10.79
C HIS A 54 4.57 -8.27 -11.18
N TYR A 55 3.35 -8.60 -11.59
CA TYR A 55 2.35 -7.61 -11.96
C TYR A 55 1.76 -6.94 -10.71
N LYS A 56 1.66 -5.61 -10.72
CA LYS A 56 1.12 -4.84 -9.61
C LYS A 56 -0.32 -5.27 -9.36
N GLY A 57 -0.57 -5.80 -8.16
CA GLY A 57 -1.90 -6.23 -7.73
C GLY A 57 -2.23 -7.69 -8.01
N TRP A 58 -1.32 -8.46 -8.61
CA TRP A 58 -1.55 -9.87 -8.92
C TRP A 58 -0.97 -10.76 -7.81
N LYS A 59 -1.48 -12.00 -7.65
CA LYS A 59 -0.88 -12.96 -6.71
C LYS A 59 0.46 -13.44 -7.26
N SER A 60 1.43 -13.73 -6.38
CA SER A 60 2.76 -14.24 -6.77
C SER A 60 2.73 -15.57 -7.53
N THR A 61 1.61 -16.30 -7.51
CA THR A 61 1.39 -17.48 -8.35
C THR A 61 1.31 -17.18 -9.84
N TRP A 62 1.13 -15.90 -10.21
CA TRP A 62 1.12 -15.40 -11.59
C TRP A 62 2.44 -14.77 -12.02
N ASP A 63 3.48 -14.85 -11.18
CA ASP A 63 4.81 -14.39 -11.55
C ASP A 63 5.33 -15.26 -12.71
N GLU A 64 5.68 -14.63 -13.82
CA GLU A 64 6.19 -15.32 -15.00
C GLU A 64 7.58 -14.81 -15.39
N TRP A 65 8.30 -15.64 -16.13
CA TRP A 65 9.51 -15.24 -16.83
C TRP A 65 9.10 -14.75 -18.21
N VAL A 66 9.43 -13.49 -18.53
CA VAL A 66 9.15 -12.90 -19.84
C VAL A 66 10.47 -12.47 -20.50
N PRO A 67 10.58 -12.59 -21.82
CA PRO A 67 11.66 -11.98 -22.58
C PRO A 67 11.65 -10.44 -22.48
N GLU A 68 12.80 -9.81 -22.71
CA GLU A 68 12.97 -8.35 -22.56
C GLU A 68 12.05 -7.54 -23.51
N ASP A 69 11.67 -8.08 -24.67
CA ASP A 69 10.78 -7.45 -25.64
C ASP A 69 9.35 -7.20 -25.11
N ARG A 70 8.88 -8.02 -24.16
CA ARG A 70 7.59 -7.82 -23.47
C ARG A 70 7.66 -6.74 -22.40
N ALA A 71 8.85 -6.32 -21.97
CA ALA A 71 9.08 -5.38 -20.88
C ALA A 71 9.40 -3.97 -21.40
N LEU A 72 8.40 -3.08 -21.38
CA LEU A 72 8.54 -1.70 -21.80
C LEU A 72 8.92 -0.78 -20.63
N LYS A 73 9.76 0.22 -20.92
CA LYS A 73 10.15 1.26 -19.94
C LYS A 73 8.96 2.11 -19.55
N TRP A 74 9.01 2.65 -18.33
CA TRP A 74 8.04 3.63 -17.83
C TRP A 74 8.23 5.00 -18.50
N THR A 75 7.72 5.16 -19.72
CA THR A 75 7.71 6.42 -20.47
C THR A 75 6.28 6.86 -20.74
N GLU A 76 6.09 8.16 -20.99
CA GLU A 76 4.76 8.72 -21.27
C GLU A 76 4.12 8.12 -22.53
N GLU A 77 4.94 7.78 -23.53
CA GLU A 77 4.52 7.10 -24.76
C GLU A 77 3.94 5.71 -24.47
N ASN A 78 4.68 4.88 -23.72
CA ASN A 78 4.22 3.52 -23.42
C ASN A 78 2.98 3.52 -22.48
N LEU A 79 2.86 4.54 -21.61
CA LEU A 79 1.66 4.76 -20.80
C LEU A 79 0.47 5.24 -21.64
N ALA A 80 0.70 5.96 -22.73
CA ALA A 80 -0.34 6.30 -23.69
C ALA A 80 -0.81 5.04 -24.44
N THR A 81 0.12 4.19 -24.88
CA THR A 81 -0.19 2.89 -25.50
C THR A 81 -1.00 1.99 -24.58
N GLN A 82 -0.65 1.91 -23.29
CA GLN A 82 -1.43 1.17 -22.29
C GLN A 82 -2.87 1.70 -22.20
N ARG A 83 -3.06 3.03 -22.17
CA ARG A 83 -4.39 3.66 -22.13
C ARG A 83 -5.18 3.36 -23.40
N GLU A 84 -4.55 3.44 -24.57
CA GLU A 84 -5.19 3.16 -25.85
C GLU A 84 -5.64 1.69 -25.95
N LEU A 85 -4.78 0.73 -25.61
CA LEU A 85 -5.11 -0.69 -25.62
C LEU A 85 -6.27 -1.01 -24.66
N ARG A 86 -6.29 -0.38 -23.47
CA ARG A 86 -7.42 -0.51 -22.52
C ARG A 86 -8.71 0.06 -23.10
N MET A 87 -8.67 1.25 -23.70
CA MET A 87 -9.85 1.86 -24.33
C MET A 87 -10.37 1.02 -25.51
N ALA A 88 -9.47 0.47 -26.33
CA ALA A 88 -9.82 -0.40 -27.44
C ALA A 88 -10.48 -1.70 -26.97
N ALA A 89 -9.96 -2.33 -25.90
CA ALA A 89 -10.56 -3.53 -25.30
C ALA A 89 -11.97 -3.26 -24.75
N LEU A 90 -12.17 -2.14 -24.06
CA LEU A 90 -13.47 -1.70 -23.55
C LEU A 90 -14.47 -1.38 -24.67
N ALA A 91 -14.00 -0.77 -25.77
CA ALA A 91 -14.84 -0.48 -26.94
C ALA A 91 -15.26 -1.76 -27.69
N ALA A 92 -14.38 -2.77 -27.75
CA ALA A 92 -14.69 -4.07 -28.33
C ALA A 92 -15.75 -4.83 -27.52
N GLN A 93 -15.70 -4.78 -26.18
CA GLN A 93 -16.72 -5.38 -25.31
C GLN A 93 -18.11 -4.73 -25.46
N LYS A 94 -18.17 -3.39 -25.60
CA LYS A 94 -19.44 -2.68 -25.84
C LYS A 94 -20.11 -3.06 -27.17
N LYS A 95 -19.34 -3.43 -28.20
CA LYS A 95 -19.89 -3.88 -29.49
C LYS A 95 -20.48 -5.30 -29.41
N THR A 96 -20.00 -6.15 -28.49
CA THR A 96 -20.54 -7.51 -28.32
C THR A 96 -21.83 -7.58 -27.48
N GLY A 97 -22.16 -6.54 -26.70
CA GLY A 97 -23.37 -6.48 -25.87
C GLY A 97 -24.65 -6.02 -26.58
N LYS A 98 -24.58 -5.57 -27.85
CA LYS A 98 -25.70 -4.90 -28.56
C LYS A 98 -26.35 -5.74 -29.68
N LYS A 99 -26.32 -7.07 -29.58
CA LYS A 99 -27.06 -7.99 -30.47
C LYS A 99 -27.88 -9.02 -29.67
N SER A 100 -28.88 -8.57 -28.92
CA SER A 100 -30.01 -9.45 -28.52
C SER A 100 -31.20 -8.63 -28.00
N SER A 101 -31.87 -7.88 -28.86
CA SER A 101 -33.27 -7.52 -28.62
C SER A 101 -33.98 -7.24 -29.95
N GLY A 102 -34.70 -8.23 -30.47
CA GLY A 102 -35.73 -8.01 -31.49
C GLY A 102 -36.10 -9.23 -32.33
N ARG A 103 -37.22 -9.89 -31.96
CA ARG A 103 -38.23 -10.62 -32.78
C ARG A 103 -37.74 -11.83 -33.63
N SER A 104 -38.44 -12.96 -33.77
CA SER A 104 -39.79 -13.43 -33.38
C SER A 104 -39.93 -14.93 -33.75
N SER A 105 -40.76 -15.65 -32.98
CA SER A 105 -41.61 -16.82 -33.28
C SER A 105 -41.12 -18.09 -34.02
N GLU A 106 -41.53 -19.21 -33.40
CA GLU A 106 -41.93 -20.54 -33.94
C GLU A 106 -40.92 -21.73 -33.96
N SER A 107 -41.27 -22.70 -33.11
CA SER A 107 -41.29 -24.18 -33.27
C SER A 107 -40.04 -24.93 -33.75
N ALA A 108 -39.49 -25.79 -32.89
CA ALA A 108 -39.45 -27.27 -33.07
C ALA A 108 -38.32 -27.93 -32.25
N ASP A 109 -38.57 -29.20 -31.98
CA ASP A 109 -37.93 -30.20 -31.11
C ASP A 109 -36.44 -30.52 -31.39
N GLY A 110 -35.72 -31.03 -30.37
CA GLY A 110 -34.46 -31.77 -30.53
C GLY A 110 -33.25 -31.32 -29.67
N PRO A 111 -32.60 -32.20 -28.88
CA PRO A 111 -31.57 -31.84 -27.90
C PRO A 111 -30.15 -31.88 -28.47
N SER A 112 -29.30 -30.92 -28.11
CA SER A 112 -27.85 -31.04 -28.32
C SER A 112 -27.03 -30.27 -27.28
N HIS A 113 -25.95 -30.93 -26.88
CA HIS A 113 -24.99 -30.62 -25.84
C HIS A 113 -24.22 -29.31 -26.03
N SER A 114 -23.66 -28.86 -24.89
CA SER A 114 -22.46 -28.01 -24.75
C SER A 114 -22.65 -26.49 -24.81
N ARG A 115 -22.55 -25.84 -23.64
CA ARG A 115 -21.51 -24.82 -23.32
C ARG A 115 -21.76 -24.17 -21.96
N GLY A 116 -21.39 -24.89 -20.89
CA GLY A 116 -21.16 -24.29 -19.57
C GLY A 116 -19.72 -23.76 -19.49
N GLN A 117 -19.43 -22.61 -20.10
CA GLN A 117 -18.10 -21.97 -19.96
C GLN A 117 -18.08 -20.46 -20.14
N LYS A 118 -19.24 -19.79 -20.02
CA LYS A 118 -19.30 -18.32 -20.14
C LYS A 118 -19.47 -17.58 -18.81
N ARG A 119 -19.91 -18.26 -17.74
CA ARG A 119 -20.18 -17.63 -16.44
C ARG A 119 -18.98 -17.58 -15.49
N LEU A 120 -17.90 -18.33 -15.75
CA LEU A 120 -16.76 -18.38 -14.83
C LEU A 120 -15.75 -17.23 -15.06
N ARG A 121 -15.66 -16.70 -16.29
CA ARG A 121 -14.79 -15.56 -16.61
C ARG A 121 -15.35 -14.21 -16.17
N ASP A 122 -16.67 -14.01 -16.25
CA ASP A 122 -17.29 -12.76 -15.76
C ASP A 122 -17.09 -12.60 -14.24
N VAL A 123 -17.19 -13.69 -13.47
CA VAL A 123 -17.04 -13.65 -12.00
C VAL A 123 -15.59 -13.40 -11.56
N ASP A 124 -14.60 -13.77 -12.39
CA ASP A 124 -13.18 -13.52 -12.12
C ASP A 124 -12.79 -12.09 -12.56
N LEU A 125 -13.37 -11.60 -13.65
CA LEU A 125 -13.20 -10.23 -14.14
C LEU A 125 -13.90 -9.19 -13.26
N GLU A 126 -15.07 -9.48 -12.70
CA GLU A 126 -15.75 -8.60 -11.72
C GLU A 126 -14.91 -8.42 -10.44
N LYS A 127 -14.23 -9.50 -9.99
CA LYS A 127 -13.29 -9.43 -8.85
C LYS A 127 -12.01 -8.66 -9.19
N GLU A 128 -11.55 -8.70 -10.44
CA GLU A 128 -10.44 -7.88 -10.93
C GLU A 128 -10.85 -6.40 -11.11
N GLU A 129 -12.06 -6.12 -11.57
CA GLU A 129 -12.62 -4.76 -11.67
C GLU A 129 -12.76 -4.12 -10.28
N ASP A 130 -13.23 -4.85 -9.27
CA ASP A 130 -13.27 -4.39 -7.88
C ASP A 130 -11.87 -4.16 -7.28
N PHE A 131 -10.86 -4.90 -7.75
CA PHE A 131 -9.48 -4.76 -7.31
C PHE A 131 -8.76 -3.58 -8.01
N ILE A 132 -9.08 -3.30 -9.28
CA ILE A 132 -8.51 -2.22 -10.09
C ILE A 132 -9.24 -0.89 -9.87
N ALA A 133 -10.55 -0.92 -9.56
CA ALA A 133 -11.34 0.25 -9.17
C ALA A 133 -11.08 0.70 -7.73
N LYS A 134 -10.20 0.00 -7.01
CA LYS A 134 -9.82 0.37 -5.65
C LYS A 134 -9.16 1.74 -5.68
N PRO A 135 -9.81 2.78 -5.14
CA PRO A 135 -9.29 4.14 -5.23
C PRO A 135 -7.91 4.16 -4.56
N GLU A 136 -6.87 4.61 -5.27
CA GLU A 136 -5.57 4.84 -4.63
C GLU A 136 -5.74 5.93 -3.56
N ILE A 137 -5.67 5.54 -2.29
CA ILE A 137 -5.93 6.42 -1.15
C ILE A 137 -4.64 7.17 -0.83
N ASN A 138 -4.28 8.16 -1.65
CA ASN A 138 -3.15 9.01 -1.33
C ASN A 138 -3.53 9.99 -0.19
N ILE A 139 -2.85 9.87 0.95
CA ILE A 139 -2.90 10.83 2.06
C ILE A 139 -1.66 11.72 1.94
N ALA A 140 -1.86 12.99 1.63
CA ALA A 140 -0.77 13.95 1.50
C ALA A 140 -0.23 14.34 2.88
N ILE A 141 0.93 13.79 3.25
CA ILE A 141 1.63 14.13 4.48
C ILE A 141 2.38 15.47 4.28
N PRO A 142 2.26 16.45 5.21
CA PRO A 142 3.05 17.68 5.19
C PRO A 142 4.56 17.44 5.17
N ASP A 143 5.31 18.27 4.45
CA ASP A 143 6.76 18.06 4.25
C ASP A 143 7.57 18.13 5.56
N ALA A 144 7.13 18.93 6.53
CA ALA A 144 7.72 18.98 7.87
C ALA A 144 7.64 17.62 8.60
N LEU A 145 6.53 16.90 8.43
CA LEU A 145 6.35 15.57 9.00
C LEU A 145 7.07 14.49 8.19
N LYS A 146 7.25 14.69 6.87
CA LYS A 146 8.12 13.82 6.07
C LYS A 146 9.57 13.90 6.52
N ALA A 147 10.09 15.11 6.77
CA ALA A 147 11.43 15.29 7.33
C ALA A 147 11.58 14.55 8.67
N GLN A 148 10.59 14.70 9.56
CA GLN A 148 10.55 13.98 10.83
C GLN A 148 10.59 12.44 10.66
N LEU A 149 9.90 11.89 9.66
CA LEU A 149 9.92 10.45 9.35
C LEU A 149 11.28 9.98 8.84
N VAL A 150 11.96 10.80 8.05
CA VAL A 150 13.33 10.51 7.58
C VAL A 150 14.28 10.51 8.77
N ASP A 151 14.22 11.52 9.63
CA ASP A 151 15.05 11.62 10.84
C ASP A 151 14.81 10.45 11.80
N ASP A 152 13.54 10.08 12.04
CA ASP A 152 13.14 8.92 12.86
C ASP A 152 13.72 7.60 12.30
N TRP A 153 13.62 7.40 10.98
CA TRP A 153 14.21 6.24 10.33
C TRP A 153 15.74 6.20 10.47
N GLU A 154 16.44 7.32 10.28
CA GLU A 154 17.89 7.38 10.44
C GLU A 154 18.33 7.11 11.88
N ASN A 155 17.63 7.69 12.86
CA ASN A 155 17.94 7.50 14.28
C ASN A 155 17.82 6.03 14.70
N ILE A 156 16.78 5.34 14.26
CA ILE A 156 16.54 3.96 14.67
C ILE A 156 17.37 2.96 13.86
N THR A 157 17.44 3.13 12.55
CA THR A 157 18.05 2.11 11.68
C THR A 157 19.54 2.30 11.48
N LYS A 158 20.04 3.55 11.38
CA LYS A 158 21.47 3.84 11.20
C LYS A 158 22.16 4.09 12.53
N ASN A 159 21.58 4.94 13.37
CA ASN A 159 22.22 5.37 14.62
C ASN A 159 21.98 4.39 15.78
N GLN A 160 21.13 3.36 15.60
CA GLN A 160 20.80 2.34 16.60
C GLN A 160 20.28 2.96 17.91
N GLN A 161 19.48 4.02 17.77
CA GLN A 161 18.82 4.69 18.87
C GLN A 161 17.38 4.20 19.01
N LEU A 162 16.80 4.37 20.19
CA LEU A 162 15.45 3.98 20.51
C LEU A 162 14.70 5.16 21.13
N VAL A 163 13.39 5.17 20.89
CA VAL A 163 12.48 6.06 21.61
C VAL A 163 12.37 5.57 23.05
N SER A 164 12.49 6.48 24.02
CA SER A 164 12.27 6.16 25.42
C SER A 164 10.80 5.86 25.69
N LEU A 165 10.51 4.69 26.26
CA LEU A 165 9.16 4.24 26.60
C LEU A 165 9.05 4.03 28.12
N PRO A 166 7.92 4.37 28.76
CA PRO A 166 6.69 4.96 28.19
C PRO A 166 6.87 6.42 27.76
N ARG A 167 6.21 6.83 26.68
CA ARG A 167 6.27 8.21 26.18
C ARG A 167 5.29 9.11 26.92
N SER A 168 5.71 10.36 27.12
CA SER A 168 4.83 11.47 27.47
C SER A 168 5.06 12.62 26.47
N PRO A 169 4.04 13.12 25.76
CA PRO A 169 2.66 12.63 25.77
C PRO A 169 2.45 11.31 25.00
N THR A 170 1.47 10.52 25.44
CA THR A 170 1.08 9.25 24.78
C THR A 170 0.16 9.49 23.58
N VAL A 171 -0.07 8.47 22.73
CA VAL A 171 -1.04 8.57 21.63
C VAL A 171 -2.43 8.92 22.15
N THR A 172 -2.88 8.30 23.24
CA THR A 172 -4.19 8.61 23.85
C THR A 172 -4.28 10.08 24.26
N GLU A 173 -3.22 10.61 24.89
CA GLU A 173 -3.15 12.03 25.28
C GLU A 173 -3.12 12.97 24.08
N ILE A 174 -2.38 12.63 23.01
CA ILE A 174 -2.32 13.42 21.78
C ILE A 174 -3.71 13.48 21.11
N LEU A 175 -4.42 12.35 21.05
CA LEU A 175 -5.77 12.31 20.50
C LEU A 175 -6.75 13.12 21.35
N GLN A 176 -6.66 13.05 22.68
CA GLN A 176 -7.47 13.89 23.58
C GLN A 176 -7.16 15.38 23.43
N ASN A 177 -5.88 15.75 23.32
CA ASN A 177 -5.46 17.13 23.07
C ASN A 177 -6.01 17.65 21.74
N TYR A 178 -6.01 16.80 20.71
CA TYR A 178 -6.63 17.14 19.44
C TYR A 178 -8.15 17.37 19.59
N LYS A 179 -8.89 16.48 20.26
CA LYS A 179 -10.32 16.69 20.55
C LYS A 179 -10.56 18.03 21.23
N ASN A 180 -9.79 18.37 22.25
CA ASN A 180 -9.88 19.64 22.96
C ASN A 180 -9.59 20.86 22.07
N SER A 181 -8.60 20.75 21.16
CA SER A 181 -8.26 21.80 20.20
C SER A 181 -9.40 22.06 19.20
N VAL A 182 -10.10 21.01 18.78
CA VAL A 182 -11.23 21.07 17.86
C VAL A 182 -12.45 21.65 18.57
N SER A 183 -12.78 21.17 19.77
CA SER A 183 -13.89 21.68 20.58
C SER A 183 -13.73 23.14 20.98
N SER A 184 -12.51 23.61 21.22
CA SER A 184 -12.24 25.02 21.54
C SER A 184 -12.31 25.93 20.31
N THR A 185 -11.81 25.47 19.17
CA THR A 185 -11.76 26.26 17.92
C THR A 185 -13.13 26.32 17.21
N GLN A 186 -14.00 25.31 17.37
CA GLN A 186 -15.15 25.09 16.49
C GLN A 186 -16.54 25.11 17.14
N LYS A 187 -16.70 25.70 18.34
CA LYS A 187 -18.00 25.90 19.03
C LYS A 187 -19.12 26.57 18.19
N LYS A 188 -18.84 27.08 16.98
CA LYS A 188 -19.80 27.76 16.09
C LYS A 188 -20.09 27.04 14.76
N ARG A 189 -19.49 25.89 14.45
CA ARG A 189 -19.57 25.29 13.09
C ARG A 189 -19.96 23.81 12.99
N PHE A 190 -20.05 23.06 14.09
CA PHE A 190 -20.29 21.62 14.02
C PHE A 190 -21.77 21.25 14.10
N SER A 191 -22.24 20.50 13.11
CA SER A 191 -23.49 19.74 13.23
C SER A 191 -23.28 18.58 14.20
N ASN A 192 -24.32 18.13 14.91
CA ASN A 192 -24.22 16.98 15.82
C ASN A 192 -23.72 15.72 15.09
N ALA A 193 -24.11 15.53 13.82
CA ALA A 193 -23.65 14.42 13.00
C ALA A 193 -22.14 14.46 12.70
N ASP A 194 -21.55 15.65 12.54
CA ASP A 194 -20.11 15.79 12.30
C ASP A 194 -19.30 15.46 13.56
N ALA A 195 -19.85 15.73 14.74
CA ALA A 195 -19.23 15.38 16.01
C ALA A 195 -19.20 13.86 16.22
N ASP A 196 -20.28 13.16 15.89
CA ASP A 196 -20.34 11.70 15.99
C ASP A 196 -19.32 11.03 15.03
N ILE A 197 -19.24 11.49 13.78
CA ILE A 197 -18.25 11.00 12.81
C ILE A 197 -16.83 11.29 13.30
N PHE A 198 -16.59 12.48 13.84
CA PHE A 198 -15.29 12.86 14.38
C PHE A 198 -14.87 11.93 15.53
N GLU A 199 -15.76 11.65 16.47
CA GLU A 199 -15.52 10.72 17.58
C GLU A 199 -15.22 9.29 17.07
N GLU A 200 -15.96 8.83 16.07
CA GLU A 200 -15.73 7.54 15.41
C GLU A 200 -14.34 7.48 14.75
N VAL A 201 -13.93 8.55 14.04
CA VAL A 201 -12.61 8.62 13.40
C VAL A 201 -11.49 8.58 14.44
N ILE A 202 -11.60 9.31 15.55
CA ILE A 202 -10.56 9.30 16.60
C ILE A 202 -10.48 7.93 17.29
N SER A 203 -11.63 7.32 17.59
CA SER A 203 -11.69 5.96 18.11
C SER A 203 -11.06 4.96 17.14
N GLY A 204 -11.36 5.11 15.84
CA GLY A 204 -10.78 4.33 14.76
C GLY A 204 -9.26 4.44 14.73
N ILE A 205 -8.70 5.65 14.72
CA ILE A 205 -7.24 5.86 14.70
C ILE A 205 -6.55 5.16 15.88
N LYS A 206 -7.13 5.27 17.10
CA LYS A 206 -6.61 4.57 18.29
C LYS A 206 -6.64 3.05 18.10
N LEU A 207 -7.76 2.50 17.66
CA LEU A 207 -7.91 1.06 17.41
C LEU A 207 -6.93 0.57 16.34
N TYR A 208 -6.80 1.29 15.22
CA TYR A 208 -5.85 0.95 14.16
C TYR A 208 -4.42 1.00 14.67
N PHE A 209 -4.06 1.99 15.49
CA PHE A 209 -2.73 2.08 16.09
C PHE A 209 -2.42 0.84 16.94
N ASP A 210 -3.31 0.47 17.86
CA ASP A 210 -3.12 -0.68 18.75
C ASP A 210 -2.99 -2.00 17.98
N ARG A 211 -3.75 -2.17 16.89
CA ARG A 211 -3.70 -3.36 16.04
C ARG A 211 -2.49 -3.40 15.11
N CYS A 212 -2.03 -2.25 14.63
CA CYS A 212 -0.98 -2.17 13.63
C CYS A 212 0.43 -2.07 14.23
N LEU A 213 0.57 -1.55 15.44
CA LEU A 213 1.89 -1.28 16.03
C LEU A 213 2.80 -2.50 16.01
N GLY A 214 2.36 -3.60 16.61
CA GLY A 214 3.12 -4.84 16.71
C GLY A 214 3.36 -5.55 15.37
N ASN A 215 2.65 -5.17 14.30
CA ASN A 215 2.71 -5.88 13.02
C ASN A 215 3.54 -5.12 11.99
N ILE A 216 3.22 -3.85 11.77
CA ILE A 216 3.71 -3.08 10.62
C ILE A 216 4.44 -1.78 10.97
N LEU A 217 4.22 -1.19 12.15
CA LEU A 217 4.75 0.15 12.47
C LEU A 217 6.16 0.15 13.07
N LEU A 218 6.62 -0.99 13.59
CA LEU A 218 7.91 -1.13 14.26
C LEU A 218 9.01 -1.58 13.29
N TYR A 219 10.14 -0.89 13.32
CA TYR A 219 11.34 -1.33 12.63
C TYR A 219 11.91 -2.59 13.27
N ARG A 220 12.73 -3.33 12.52
CA ARG A 220 13.38 -4.56 13.02
C ARG A 220 14.12 -4.34 14.34
N PHE A 221 14.81 -3.21 14.48
CA PHE A 221 15.59 -2.88 15.67
C PHE A 221 14.73 -2.65 16.93
N GLU A 222 13.47 -2.21 16.79
CA GLU A 222 12.55 -1.95 17.92
C GLU A 222 11.81 -3.21 18.39
N ARG A 223 11.91 -4.34 17.66
CA ARG A 223 11.13 -5.56 17.97
C ARG A 223 11.47 -6.15 19.33
N GLN A 224 12.73 -6.07 19.75
CA GLN A 224 13.15 -6.52 21.07
C GLN A 224 12.51 -5.64 22.16
N GLN A 225 12.59 -4.31 22.03
CA GLN A 225 11.95 -3.36 22.95
C GLN A 225 10.44 -3.62 23.06
N TYR A 226 9.75 -3.85 21.94
CA TYR A 226 8.32 -4.19 21.95
C TYR A 226 8.02 -5.46 22.75
N SER A 227 8.84 -6.51 22.59
CA SER A 227 8.70 -7.76 23.35
C SER A 227 8.81 -7.52 24.86
N ASP A 228 9.77 -6.69 25.28
CA ASP A 228 10.02 -6.39 26.68
C ASP A 228 8.94 -5.51 27.29
N ILE A 229 8.45 -4.52 26.53
CA ILE A 229 7.31 -3.68 26.90
C ILE A 229 6.05 -4.52 27.06
N ARG A 230 5.76 -5.45 26.15
CA ARG A 230 4.57 -6.31 26.24
C ARG A 230 4.63 -7.26 27.43
N LYS A 231 5.81 -7.65 27.89
CA LYS A 231 5.99 -8.44 29.12
C LYS A 231 5.80 -7.59 30.38
N THR A 232 6.28 -6.35 30.35
CA THR A 232 6.25 -5.41 31.48
C THR A 232 4.86 -4.84 31.71
N TYR A 233 4.17 -4.45 30.63
CA TYR A 233 2.86 -3.82 30.64
C TYR A 233 1.84 -4.71 29.93
N LYS A 234 1.40 -5.78 30.59
CA LYS A 234 0.42 -6.73 30.02
C LYS A 234 -1.00 -6.16 29.91
N ASP A 235 -1.34 -5.25 30.82
CA ASP A 235 -2.72 -4.75 30.99
C ASP A 235 -2.94 -3.38 30.33
N LYS A 236 -1.92 -2.81 29.67
CA LYS A 236 -2.01 -1.51 28.99
C LYS A 236 -2.09 -1.67 27.49
N GLU A 237 -2.88 -0.81 26.86
CA GLU A 237 -2.93 -0.69 25.42
C GLU A 237 -1.68 0.02 24.89
N MET A 238 -1.36 -0.21 23.62
CA MET A 238 -0.13 0.34 23.06
C MET A 238 -0.25 1.86 22.86
N SER A 239 -1.45 2.36 22.65
CA SER A 239 -1.78 3.79 22.61
C SER A 239 -1.38 4.55 23.88
N ASP A 240 -1.29 3.86 25.03
CA ASP A 240 -0.95 4.46 26.32
C ASP A 240 0.54 4.36 26.67
N ILE A 241 1.35 3.79 25.78
CA ILE A 241 2.79 3.58 25.99
C ILE A 241 3.60 4.32 24.94
N TYR A 242 3.15 4.29 23.69
CA TYR A 242 3.85 4.87 22.55
C TYR A 242 3.43 6.33 22.31
N GLY A 243 4.25 7.05 21.54
CA GLY A 243 4.12 8.49 21.31
C GLY A 243 3.78 8.87 19.86
N ALA A 244 4.03 10.14 19.54
CA ALA A 244 3.73 10.73 18.24
C ALA A 244 4.55 10.13 17.08
N GLU A 245 5.76 9.65 17.36
CA GLU A 245 6.69 9.08 16.38
C GLU A 245 6.05 7.87 15.68
N HIS A 246 5.59 6.90 16.47
CA HIS A 246 4.95 5.70 15.96
C HIS A 246 3.57 5.98 15.37
N LEU A 247 2.83 6.95 15.95
CA LEU A 247 1.54 7.37 15.41
C LEU A 247 1.70 7.97 14.01
N LEU A 248 2.77 8.73 13.76
CA LEU A 248 3.03 9.30 12.44
C LEU A 248 3.26 8.21 11.39
N ARG A 249 3.94 7.12 11.75
CA ARG A 249 4.13 5.95 10.87
C ARG A 249 2.81 5.29 10.47
N LEU A 250 1.81 5.29 11.36
CA LEU A 250 0.48 4.77 11.03
C LEU A 250 -0.09 5.47 9.80
N PHE A 251 0.00 6.80 9.72
CA PHE A 251 -0.54 7.55 8.58
C PHE A 251 0.18 7.27 7.24
N VAL A 252 1.42 6.78 7.28
CA VAL A 252 2.14 6.33 6.08
C VAL A 252 1.61 4.99 5.59
N SER A 253 1.31 4.07 6.52
CA SER A 253 0.78 2.73 6.20
C SER A 253 -0.74 2.71 6.02
N LEU A 254 -1.45 3.72 6.51
CA LEU A 254 -2.91 3.78 6.50
C LEU A 254 -3.54 3.70 5.10
N PRO A 255 -2.99 4.32 4.03
CA PRO A 255 -3.47 4.11 2.66
C PRO A 255 -3.60 2.65 2.25
N GLU A 256 -2.60 1.83 2.58
CA GLU A 256 -2.57 0.41 2.26
C GLU A 256 -3.59 -0.35 3.11
N LEU A 257 -3.78 0.06 4.36
CA LEU A 257 -4.79 -0.50 5.25
C LEU A 257 -6.24 -0.12 4.88
N ILE A 258 -6.46 1.03 4.24
CA ILE A 258 -7.80 1.48 3.82
C ILE A 258 -8.17 0.98 2.41
N ALA A 259 -7.18 0.76 1.53
CA ALA A 259 -7.31 -0.36 0.59
C ALA A 259 -7.61 -1.63 1.43
N HIS A 260 -7.91 -2.82 0.94
CA HIS A 260 -8.48 -3.92 1.77
C HIS A 260 -9.81 -3.66 2.54
N THR A 261 -10.19 -2.44 2.94
CA THR A 261 -11.52 -2.15 3.53
C THR A 261 -12.59 -1.94 2.45
N ASN A 262 -13.85 -2.20 2.81
CA ASN A 262 -15.01 -1.98 1.93
C ASN A 262 -15.71 -0.65 2.28
N MET A 263 -14.98 0.46 2.12
CA MET A 263 -15.54 1.81 2.30
C MET A 263 -15.86 2.45 0.95
N ASP A 264 -16.97 3.17 0.87
CA ASP A 264 -17.35 3.93 -0.32
C ASP A 264 -16.46 5.16 -0.51
N HIS A 265 -16.47 5.72 -1.72
CA HIS A 265 -15.61 6.86 -2.06
C HIS A 265 -15.91 8.10 -1.22
N GLN A 266 -17.16 8.37 -0.84
CA GLN A 266 -17.51 9.56 -0.08
C GLN A 266 -16.96 9.47 1.35
N SER A 267 -17.14 8.32 2.00
CA SER A 267 -16.57 8.05 3.33
C SER A 267 -15.05 8.15 3.35
N ILE A 268 -14.37 7.64 2.31
CA ILE A 268 -12.92 7.77 2.16
C ILE A 268 -12.50 9.24 2.07
N GLN A 269 -13.22 10.09 1.33
CA GLN A 269 -12.90 11.52 1.24
C GLN A 269 -13.10 12.25 2.57
N ILE A 270 -14.16 11.91 3.31
CA ILE A 270 -14.41 12.44 4.66
C ILE A 270 -13.26 12.05 5.60
N LEU A 271 -12.89 10.77 5.62
CA LEU A 271 -11.77 10.26 6.41
C LEU A 271 -10.45 10.95 6.05
N LYS A 272 -10.16 11.11 4.75
CA LYS A 272 -8.97 11.84 4.27
C LYS A 272 -8.93 13.29 4.79
N ASN A 273 -10.07 13.98 4.82
CA ASN A 273 -10.16 15.35 5.33
C ASN A 273 -9.87 15.41 6.83
N TYR A 274 -10.44 14.51 7.63
CA TYR A 274 -10.14 14.44 9.07
C TYR A 274 -8.67 14.13 9.35
N ILE A 275 -8.09 13.16 8.63
CA ILE A 275 -6.66 12.84 8.74
C ILE A 275 -5.81 14.05 8.37
N LYS A 276 -6.16 14.77 7.30
CA LYS A 276 -5.44 15.97 6.87
C LYS A 276 -5.47 17.08 7.94
N GLU A 277 -6.61 17.31 8.58
CA GLU A 277 -6.71 18.28 9.68
C GLU A 277 -5.93 17.82 10.92
N PHE A 278 -5.91 16.52 11.21
CA PHE A 278 -5.09 15.96 12.28
C PHE A 278 -3.58 16.13 12.01
N LEU A 279 -3.12 15.84 10.78
CA LEU A 279 -1.72 16.05 10.40
C LEU A 279 -1.30 17.52 10.46
N LYS A 280 -2.21 18.46 10.14
CA LYS A 280 -1.97 19.89 10.34
C LYS A 280 -1.82 20.24 11.82
N PHE A 281 -2.64 19.66 12.70
CA PHE A 281 -2.50 19.83 14.14
C PHE A 281 -1.14 19.32 14.63
N LEU A 282 -0.74 18.11 14.24
CA LEU A 282 0.59 17.57 14.56
C LEU A 282 1.73 18.46 14.05
N THR A 283 1.59 19.03 12.86
CA THR A 283 2.61 19.94 12.29
C THR A 283 2.73 21.23 13.11
N LYS A 284 1.61 21.78 13.63
CA LYS A 284 1.62 22.98 14.49
C LYS A 284 2.27 22.73 15.85
N ASN A 285 2.09 21.53 16.40
CA ASN A 285 2.61 21.14 17.71
C ASN A 285 3.85 20.23 17.61
N GLN A 286 4.57 20.27 16.47
CA GLN A 286 5.66 19.33 16.19
C GLN A 286 6.77 19.39 17.26
N SER A 287 7.13 20.59 17.72
CA SER A 287 8.18 20.77 18.72
C SER A 287 7.85 20.22 20.11
N GLU A 288 6.56 20.03 20.41
CA GLU A 288 6.06 19.55 21.70
C GLU A 288 5.88 18.03 21.70
N TYR A 289 5.40 17.47 20.59
CA TYR A 289 5.05 16.06 20.50
C TYR A 289 6.19 15.14 20.05
N PHE A 290 7.12 15.62 19.23
CA PHE A 290 8.22 14.80 18.72
C PHE A 290 9.50 14.98 19.55
N LEU A 291 10.14 13.86 19.90
CA LEU A 291 11.44 13.89 20.56
C LEU A 291 12.54 14.38 19.61
N LYS A 292 13.40 15.26 20.13
CA LYS A 292 14.60 15.73 19.44
C LYS A 292 15.79 14.78 19.62
N VAL A 293 15.82 14.00 20.70
CA VAL A 293 16.94 13.14 21.06
C VAL A 293 16.40 11.77 21.44
N TYR A 294 16.99 10.73 20.84
CA TYR A 294 16.69 9.33 21.07
C TYR A 294 17.77 8.73 21.98
N GLU A 295 17.43 7.69 22.73
CA GLU A 295 18.39 7.04 23.63
C GLU A 295 19.22 6.01 22.85
N ASN A 296 20.54 5.99 23.08
CA ASN A 296 21.40 4.98 22.49
C ASN A 296 21.08 3.61 23.10
N ALA A 297 20.85 2.61 22.25
CA ALA A 297 20.60 1.26 22.72
C ALA A 297 21.84 0.69 23.42
N SER A 298 21.63 0.00 24.55
CA SER A 298 22.71 -0.65 25.28
C SER A 298 23.42 -1.72 24.43
N PRO A 299 24.70 -2.03 24.68
CA PRO A 299 25.40 -3.09 23.95
C PRO A 299 24.70 -4.46 24.02
N ASN A 300 24.07 -4.75 25.16
CA ASN A 300 23.26 -5.96 25.36
C ASN A 300 21.99 -5.95 24.49
N TYR A 301 21.35 -4.79 24.35
CA TYR A 301 20.19 -4.67 23.46
C TYR A 301 20.60 -4.86 22.00
N GLN A 302 21.71 -4.25 21.58
CA GLN A 302 22.21 -4.37 20.21
C GLN A 302 22.55 -5.81 19.84
N SER A 303 23.10 -6.61 20.77
CA SER A 303 23.37 -8.02 20.51
C SER A 303 22.09 -8.83 20.35
N LEU A 304 21.09 -8.62 21.22
CA LEU A 304 19.78 -9.26 21.12
C LEU A 304 19.05 -8.88 19.84
N ALA A 305 19.08 -7.61 19.45
CA ALA A 305 18.41 -7.11 18.25
C ALA A 305 19.04 -7.63 16.94
N ARG A 306 20.32 -8.05 16.94
CA ARG A 306 20.98 -8.68 15.77
C ARG A 306 20.56 -10.14 15.58
N CYS A 307 20.15 -10.82 16.65
CA CYS A 307 19.73 -12.22 16.62
C CYS A 307 18.29 -12.41 16.14
N ILE A 308 17.49 -11.35 16.08
CA ILE A 308 16.09 -11.31 15.60
C ILE A 308 16.09 -10.74 14.19
#